data_AF-A0A9P8V0B3-F1
#
_entry.id   AF-A0A9P8V0B3-F1
#
_cell.length_a   1.000
_cell.length_b   1.000
_cell.length_c   1.000
_cell.angle_alpha   90.00
_cell.angle_beta   90.00
_cell.angle_gamma   90.00
#
_symmetry.space_group_name_H-M   'P 1'
#
loop_
_entity.id
_entity.type
_entity.pdbx_description
1 polymer ?
#
loop_
_entity_poly.entity_id
_entity_poly.type
_entity_poly.pdbx_seq_one_letter_code
_entity_poly.pdbx_strand_id
1 'polypeptide(L)'
;MASNAPIATVYVRNLEERVKIETLKEALHELFSEFGTIVEIIAKTNLRAKGQAFIVFEKPEEAAAAVDEVHGFEFFGKPMEVALAKTRSDATVKSQGNEDDFEAHKRRRIAEKDKKRALEAAEEQKRLKRVAAGAPDAAARPIKGRPGLKSSNPGAPAVVPDEYLPPNKILFVQNLPEAYDIDAVTSIFSRFDGFREVRLVPGRRGIAFVEYENEQGAITAKENTANMVLSDSNTIKVTYQRQ
;
A
#
# COMPACT_ATOMS: atom_id res chain seq x y z
N MET A 1 -5.23 -4.32 -19.59
CA MET A 1 -5.90 -3.52 -20.64
C MET A 1 -6.59 -2.36 -19.95
N ALA A 2 -6.23 -1.13 -20.28
CA ALA A 2 -6.99 0.02 -19.78
C ALA A 2 -8.40 -0.09 -20.34
N SER A 3 -9.41 -0.19 -19.48
CA SER A 3 -10.81 -0.17 -19.88
C SER A 3 -11.03 1.09 -20.73
N ASN A 4 -11.45 0.93 -21.99
CA ASN A 4 -11.70 2.02 -22.95
C ASN A 4 -12.98 2.81 -22.62
N ALA A 5 -13.18 3.02 -21.33
CA ALA A 5 -14.42 3.42 -20.74
C ALA A 5 -14.32 4.92 -20.46
N PRO A 6 -15.33 5.73 -20.86
CA PRO A 6 -15.23 7.19 -20.81
C PRO A 6 -14.84 7.68 -19.42
N ILE A 7 -13.96 8.69 -19.37
CA ILE A 7 -13.42 9.28 -18.15
C ILE A 7 -14.08 10.65 -17.94
N ALA A 8 -14.87 10.77 -16.86
CA ALA A 8 -15.47 12.03 -16.43
C ALA A 8 -14.62 12.74 -15.37
N THR A 9 -13.31 12.56 -15.40
CA THR A 9 -12.41 13.17 -14.41
C THR A 9 -11.24 13.82 -15.09
N VAL A 10 -11.05 15.09 -14.77
CA VAL A 10 -9.94 15.91 -15.23
C VAL A 10 -8.86 15.91 -14.17
N TYR A 11 -7.63 15.66 -14.60
CA TYR A 11 -6.42 15.80 -13.80
C TYR A 11 -5.75 17.13 -14.14
N VAL A 12 -5.60 17.98 -13.11
CA VAL A 12 -4.96 19.28 -13.20
C VAL A 12 -3.64 19.23 -12.44
N ARG A 13 -2.57 19.74 -13.06
CA ARG A 13 -1.24 19.84 -12.47
C ARG A 13 -0.62 21.21 -12.74
N ASN A 14 0.52 21.47 -12.09
CA ASN A 14 1.21 22.76 -12.09
C ASN A 14 0.43 23.91 -11.40
N LEU A 15 -0.48 23.58 -10.47
CA LEU A 15 -1.19 24.59 -9.68
C LEU A 15 -0.26 25.35 -8.72
N GLU A 16 -0.67 26.54 -8.29
CA GLU A 16 0.04 27.28 -7.24
C GLU A 16 -0.15 26.57 -5.89
N GLU A 17 0.97 26.30 -5.23
CA GLU A 17 1.02 25.45 -4.05
C GLU A 17 0.91 26.22 -2.73
N ARG A 18 1.09 27.55 -2.79
CA ARG A 18 0.97 28.45 -1.63
C ARG A 18 -0.47 28.80 -1.30
N VAL A 19 -1.41 28.58 -2.23
CA VAL A 19 -2.83 28.83 -2.03
C VAL A 19 -3.41 27.78 -1.06
N LYS A 20 -4.29 28.21 -0.15
CA LYS A 20 -4.98 27.31 0.77
C LYS A 20 -5.91 26.38 -0.02
N ILE A 21 -6.03 25.11 0.41
CA ILE A 21 -6.83 24.11 -0.29
C ILE A 21 -8.28 24.55 -0.51
N GLU A 22 -8.92 25.15 0.49
CA GLU A 22 -10.34 25.55 0.41
C GLU A 22 -10.53 26.60 -0.68
N THR A 23 -9.74 27.67 -0.65
CA THR A 23 -9.72 28.73 -1.68
C THR A 23 -9.36 28.17 -3.07
N LEU A 24 -8.41 27.23 -3.13
CA LEU A 24 -8.04 26.58 -4.38
C LEU A 24 -9.22 25.80 -4.97
N LYS A 25 -9.97 25.07 -4.13
CA LYS A 25 -11.15 24.30 -4.55
C LYS A 25 -12.28 25.20 -5.02
N GLU A 26 -12.56 26.29 -4.30
CA GLU A 26 -13.58 27.28 -4.68
C GLU A 26 -13.25 27.91 -6.03
N ALA A 27 -12.01 28.37 -6.23
CA ALA A 27 -11.58 28.97 -7.47
C ALA A 27 -11.58 27.96 -8.65
N LEU A 28 -11.17 26.71 -8.40
CA LEU A 28 -11.28 25.65 -9.41
C LEU A 28 -12.74 25.32 -9.72
N HIS A 29 -13.62 25.34 -8.73
CA HIS A 29 -15.05 25.12 -8.95
C HIS A 29 -15.64 26.21 -9.84
N GLU A 30 -15.37 27.47 -9.53
CA GLU A 30 -15.83 28.62 -10.31
C GLU A 30 -15.37 28.52 -11.77
N LEU A 31 -14.09 28.29 -12.01
CA LEU A 31 -13.52 28.16 -13.36
C LEU A 31 -14.09 26.97 -14.13
N PHE A 32 -14.19 25.79 -13.51
CA PHE A 32 -14.59 24.57 -14.22
C PHE A 32 -16.11 24.38 -14.34
N SER A 33 -16.90 25.14 -13.56
CA SER A 33 -18.37 25.07 -13.62
C SER A 33 -18.96 25.55 -14.95
N GLU A 34 -18.19 26.30 -15.75
CA GLU A 34 -18.58 26.73 -17.10
C GLU A 34 -18.73 25.56 -18.08
N PHE A 35 -17.99 24.46 -17.85
CA PHE A 35 -17.97 23.30 -18.76
C PHE A 35 -19.01 22.23 -18.41
N GLY A 36 -19.55 22.23 -17.18
CA GLY A 36 -20.51 21.22 -16.75
C GLY A 36 -20.68 21.14 -15.24
N THR A 37 -21.52 20.18 -14.81
CA THR A 37 -21.81 19.95 -13.39
C THR A 37 -20.64 19.26 -12.72
N ILE A 38 -20.05 19.91 -11.71
CA ILE A 38 -18.97 19.33 -10.92
C ILE A 38 -19.56 18.50 -9.77
N VAL A 39 -19.17 17.23 -9.70
CA VAL A 39 -19.57 16.28 -8.65
C VAL A 39 -18.63 16.40 -7.45
N GLU A 40 -17.31 16.44 -7.69
CA GLU A 40 -16.32 16.47 -6.63
C GLU A 40 -14.99 17.10 -7.08
N ILE A 41 -14.34 17.85 -6.18
CA ILE A 41 -12.97 18.34 -6.38
C ILE A 41 -12.04 17.79 -5.29
N ILE A 42 -11.04 17.03 -5.72
CA ILE A 42 -10.05 16.36 -4.88
C ILE A 42 -8.70 17.07 -5.06
N ALA A 43 -8.29 17.84 -4.06
CA ALA A 43 -6.98 18.46 -3.95
C ALA A 43 -6.36 18.11 -2.58
N LYS A 44 -5.04 17.87 -2.53
CA LYS A 44 -4.32 17.43 -1.32
C LYS A 44 -3.03 18.21 -1.13
N THR A 45 -2.57 18.33 0.12
CA THR A 45 -1.34 19.05 0.51
C THR A 45 -0.13 18.15 0.70
N ASN A 46 -0.27 16.83 0.57
CA ASN A 46 0.86 15.93 0.76
C ASN A 46 1.91 16.15 -0.33
N LEU A 47 3.19 15.97 0.01
CA LEU A 47 4.32 16.28 -0.87
C LEU A 47 4.21 15.68 -2.30
N ARG A 48 3.57 14.52 -2.44
CA ARG A 48 3.39 13.84 -3.73
C ARG A 48 2.24 14.38 -4.58
N ALA A 49 1.25 15.06 -3.98
CA ALA A 49 0.05 15.55 -4.68
C ALA A 49 -0.16 17.06 -4.53
N LYS A 50 0.76 17.78 -3.87
CA LYS A 50 0.76 19.23 -3.85
C LYS A 50 0.89 19.76 -5.28
N GLY A 51 0.14 20.83 -5.59
CA GLY A 51 0.07 21.38 -6.95
C GLY A 51 -0.73 20.54 -7.95
N GLN A 52 -1.51 19.56 -7.47
CA GLN A 52 -2.37 18.70 -8.28
C GLN A 52 -3.80 18.70 -7.75
N ALA A 53 -4.75 18.58 -8.67
CA ALA A 53 -6.16 18.41 -8.37
C ALA A 53 -6.82 17.42 -9.33
N PHE A 54 -7.89 16.78 -8.88
CA PHE A 54 -8.79 16.01 -9.71
C PHE A 54 -10.18 16.62 -9.63
N ILE A 55 -10.78 16.90 -10.78
CA ILE A 55 -12.11 17.48 -10.90
C ILE A 55 -13.00 16.43 -11.55
N VAL A 56 -14.04 16.01 -10.83
CA VAL A 56 -14.98 14.99 -11.29
C VAL A 56 -16.22 15.68 -11.83
N PHE A 57 -16.49 15.48 -13.10
CA PHE A 57 -17.70 15.92 -13.77
C PHE A 57 -18.77 14.84 -13.73
N GLU A 58 -20.01 15.24 -14.01
CA GLU A 58 -21.12 14.32 -14.18
C GLU A 58 -20.97 13.52 -15.48
N LYS A 59 -20.59 14.19 -16.58
CA LYS A 59 -20.44 13.56 -17.90
C LYS A 59 -18.99 13.53 -18.40
N PRO A 60 -18.60 12.50 -19.16
CA PRO A 60 -17.25 12.42 -19.75
C PRO A 60 -17.01 13.47 -20.84
N GLU A 61 -18.07 13.93 -21.51
CA GLU A 61 -17.98 14.95 -22.57
C GLU A 61 -17.57 16.32 -21.99
N GLU A 62 -18.12 16.68 -20.84
CA GLU A 62 -17.79 17.91 -20.08
C GLU A 62 -16.30 17.92 -19.68
N ALA A 63 -15.80 16.77 -19.22
CA ALA A 63 -14.39 16.61 -18.88
C ALA A 63 -13.46 16.75 -20.09
N ALA A 64 -13.87 16.28 -21.28
CA ALA A 64 -13.08 16.43 -22.50
C ALA A 64 -13.04 17.90 -22.96
N ALA A 65 -14.19 18.59 -22.97
CA ALA A 65 -14.27 20.01 -23.32
C ALA A 65 -13.42 20.88 -22.39
N ALA A 66 -13.46 20.62 -21.08
CA ALA A 66 -12.64 21.35 -20.11
C ALA A 66 -11.13 21.14 -20.32
N VAL A 67 -10.70 19.96 -20.79
CA VAL A 67 -9.28 19.70 -21.09
C VAL A 67 -8.83 20.51 -22.30
N ASP A 68 -9.65 20.59 -23.34
CA ASP A 68 -9.28 21.27 -24.59
C ASP A 68 -9.20 22.80 -24.42
N GLU A 69 -10.10 23.39 -23.63
CA GLU A 69 -10.20 24.84 -23.47
C GLU A 69 -9.30 25.40 -22.35
N VAL A 70 -9.13 24.69 -21.23
CA VAL A 70 -8.45 25.22 -20.03
C VAL A 70 -6.96 24.87 -20.00
N HIS A 71 -6.48 24.03 -20.92
CA HIS A 71 -5.07 23.67 -20.94
C HIS A 71 -4.17 24.89 -21.21
N GLY A 72 -3.24 25.16 -20.29
CA GLY A 72 -2.35 26.32 -20.36
C GLY A 72 -2.95 27.61 -19.78
N PHE A 73 -4.19 27.59 -19.27
CA PHE A 73 -4.81 28.75 -18.64
C PHE A 73 -4.00 29.23 -17.43
N GLU A 74 -3.74 30.54 -17.35
CA GLU A 74 -3.00 31.12 -16.22
C GLU A 74 -3.88 31.19 -14.99
N PHE A 75 -3.53 30.42 -13.96
CA PHE A 75 -4.28 30.33 -12.72
C PHE A 75 -3.36 30.57 -11.52
N PHE A 76 -3.66 31.61 -10.76
CA PHE A 76 -2.79 32.13 -9.70
C PHE A 76 -1.35 32.38 -10.17
N GLY A 77 -1.18 32.91 -11.40
CA GLY A 77 0.12 33.25 -11.96
C GLY A 77 0.94 32.06 -12.46
N LYS A 78 0.33 30.87 -12.59
CA LYS A 78 0.97 29.69 -13.19
C LYS A 78 0.08 29.10 -14.29
N PRO A 79 0.63 28.74 -15.46
CA PRO A 79 -0.14 28.05 -16.50
C PRO A 79 -0.47 26.63 -16.02
N MET A 80 -1.75 26.33 -15.85
CA MET A 80 -2.16 25.00 -15.42
C MET A 80 -2.05 24.01 -16.58
N GLU A 81 -1.66 22.78 -16.27
CA GLU A 81 -1.66 21.70 -17.25
C GLU A 81 -2.82 20.75 -16.94
N VAL A 82 -3.68 20.57 -17.93
CA VAL A 82 -4.94 19.84 -17.79
C VAL A 82 -4.90 18.60 -18.70
N ALA A 83 -5.35 17.45 -18.20
CA ALA A 83 -5.45 16.20 -18.96
C ALA A 83 -6.56 15.31 -18.40
N LEU A 84 -7.03 14.32 -19.18
CA LEU A 84 -7.94 13.30 -18.65
C LEU A 84 -7.23 12.41 -17.62
N ALA A 85 -7.96 12.00 -16.57
CA ALA A 85 -7.45 11.09 -15.56
C ALA A 85 -7.21 9.69 -16.15
N LYS A 86 -6.20 8.99 -15.62
CA LYS A 86 -5.84 7.63 -16.08
C LYS A 86 -6.83 6.55 -15.59
N THR A 87 -7.55 6.84 -14.53
CA THR A 87 -8.48 5.92 -13.86
C THR A 87 -9.76 6.65 -13.53
N ARG A 88 -10.87 5.92 -13.50
CA ARG A 88 -12.17 6.44 -13.05
C ARG A 88 -12.12 6.82 -11.58
N SER A 89 -12.82 7.90 -11.25
CA SER A 89 -12.98 8.36 -9.87
C SER A 89 -14.01 7.53 -9.13
N ASP A 90 -13.84 7.43 -7.81
CA ASP A 90 -14.76 6.70 -6.94
C ASP A 90 -16.20 7.27 -7.06
N ALA A 91 -16.35 8.60 -7.16
CA ALA A 91 -17.63 9.26 -7.39
C ALA A 91 -18.31 8.81 -8.71
N THR A 92 -17.56 8.71 -9.81
CA THR A 92 -18.08 8.25 -11.11
C THR A 92 -18.48 6.77 -11.07
N VAL A 93 -17.72 5.93 -10.37
CA VAL A 93 -18.05 4.50 -10.22
C VAL A 93 -19.30 4.34 -9.35
N LYS A 94 -19.44 5.15 -8.28
CA LYS A 94 -20.62 5.13 -7.41
C LYS A 94 -21.90 5.55 -8.14
N SER A 95 -21.82 6.51 -9.07
CA SER A 95 -23.00 6.97 -9.82
C SER A 95 -23.40 6.06 -10.99
N GLN A 96 -22.43 5.39 -11.63
CA GLN A 96 -22.69 4.57 -12.84
C GLN A 96 -22.74 3.05 -12.60
N GLY A 97 -22.26 2.56 -11.46
CA GLY A 97 -22.12 1.13 -11.17
C GLY A 97 -23.03 0.61 -10.07
N ASN A 98 -23.11 -0.72 -9.94
CA ASN A 98 -23.74 -1.37 -8.78
C ASN A 98 -22.81 -1.26 -7.55
N GLU A 99 -23.38 -1.37 -6.35
CA GLU A 99 -22.64 -1.24 -5.09
C GLU A 99 -21.48 -2.24 -4.96
N ASP A 100 -21.65 -3.46 -5.49
CA ASP A 100 -20.60 -4.48 -5.58
C ASP A 100 -19.41 -4.07 -6.46
N ASP A 101 -19.67 -3.37 -7.58
CA ASP A 101 -18.61 -2.87 -8.48
C ASP A 101 -17.82 -1.74 -7.82
N PHE A 102 -18.49 -0.90 -7.05
CA PHE A 102 -17.86 0.16 -6.27
C PHE A 102 -16.96 -0.42 -5.17
N GLU A 103 -17.43 -1.43 -4.43
CA GLU A 103 -16.62 -2.12 -3.43
C GLU A 103 -15.38 -2.78 -4.05
N ALA A 104 -15.53 -3.50 -5.17
CA ALA A 104 -14.43 -4.13 -5.87
C ALA A 104 -13.40 -3.10 -6.37
N HIS A 105 -13.86 -1.98 -6.93
CA HIS A 105 -13.00 -0.88 -7.38
C HIS A 105 -12.21 -0.29 -6.22
N LYS A 106 -12.90 0.01 -5.11
CA LYS A 106 -12.30 0.57 -3.90
C LYS A 106 -11.27 -0.37 -3.29
N ARG A 107 -11.59 -1.67 -3.16
CA ARG A 107 -10.65 -2.71 -2.67
C ARG A 107 -9.41 -2.80 -3.55
N ARG A 108 -9.56 -2.81 -4.88
CA ARG A 108 -8.42 -2.82 -5.83
C ARG A 108 -7.52 -1.60 -5.64
N ARG A 109 -8.12 -0.40 -5.53
CA ARG A 109 -7.38 0.86 -5.40
C ARG A 109 -6.63 0.96 -4.06
N ILE A 110 -7.22 0.42 -2.98
CA ILE A 110 -6.58 0.33 -1.66
C ILE A 110 -5.43 -0.67 -1.72
N ALA A 111 -5.65 -1.89 -2.22
CA ALA A 111 -4.62 -2.92 -2.35
C ALA A 111 -3.42 -2.47 -3.21
N GLU A 112 -3.66 -1.77 -4.32
CA GLU A 112 -2.60 -1.24 -5.17
C GLU A 112 -1.78 -0.15 -4.46
N LYS A 113 -2.45 0.74 -3.71
CA LYS A 113 -1.77 1.79 -2.94
C LYS A 113 -0.95 1.20 -1.80
N ASP A 114 -1.46 0.19 -1.12
CA ASP A 114 -0.76 -0.48 -0.02
C ASP A 114 0.43 -1.29 -0.54
N LYS A 115 0.25 -2.01 -1.65
CA LYS A 115 1.36 -2.70 -2.34
C LYS A 115 2.46 -1.72 -2.75
N LYS A 116 2.11 -0.56 -3.31
CA LYS A 116 3.09 0.46 -3.69
C LYS A 116 3.83 1.03 -2.48
N ARG A 117 3.12 1.34 -1.39
CA ARG A 117 3.73 1.82 -0.14
C ARG A 117 4.65 0.78 0.48
N ALA A 118 4.27 -0.50 0.47
CA ALA A 118 5.10 -1.58 0.98
C ALA A 118 6.39 -1.74 0.17
N LEU A 119 6.32 -1.65 -1.16
CA LEU A 119 7.49 -1.71 -2.03
C LEU A 119 8.43 -0.52 -1.81
N GLU A 120 7.91 0.71 -1.74
CA GLU A 120 8.71 1.91 -1.47
C GLU A 120 9.39 1.83 -0.09
N ALA A 121 8.67 1.40 0.95
CA ALA A 121 9.23 1.21 2.29
C ALA A 121 10.33 0.12 2.32
N ALA A 122 10.12 -0.99 1.61
CA ALA A 122 11.12 -2.04 1.50
C ALA A 122 12.38 -1.59 0.75
N GLU A 123 12.24 -0.75 -0.27
CA GLU A 123 13.37 -0.17 -1.00
C GLU A 123 14.14 0.84 -0.14
N GLU A 124 13.44 1.67 0.63
CA GLU A 124 14.05 2.63 1.55
C GLU A 124 14.82 1.92 2.68
N GLN A 125 14.26 0.85 3.28
CA GLN A 125 14.99 0.02 4.24
C GLN A 125 16.24 -0.63 3.61
N LYS A 126 16.17 -1.10 2.36
CA LYS A 126 17.34 -1.61 1.64
C LYS A 126 18.38 -0.52 1.43
N ARG A 127 17.97 0.71 1.10
CA ARG A 127 18.87 1.85 0.90
C ARG A 127 19.57 2.24 2.19
N LEU A 128 18.84 2.34 3.30
CA LEU A 128 19.40 2.64 4.63
C LEU A 128 20.38 1.55 5.11
N LYS A 129 20.07 0.27 4.89
CA LYS A 129 21.00 -0.84 5.20
C LYS A 129 22.27 -0.80 4.36
N ARG A 130 22.19 -0.42 3.08
CA ARG A 130 23.38 -0.24 2.22
C ARG A 130 24.27 0.90 2.70
N VAL A 131 23.69 2.03 3.11
CA VAL A 131 24.42 3.19 3.63
C VAL A 131 25.05 2.87 5.01
N ALA A 132 24.33 2.17 5.88
CA ALA A 132 24.82 1.76 7.20
C ALA A 132 25.93 0.69 7.14
N ALA A 133 25.95 -0.13 6.08
CA ALA A 133 26.98 -1.16 5.87
C ALA A 133 28.30 -0.62 5.27
N GLY A 134 28.45 0.70 5.09
CA GLY A 134 29.72 1.31 4.71
C GLY A 134 30.26 0.91 3.32
N ALA A 135 29.39 0.56 2.37
CA ALA A 135 29.84 0.35 0.99
C ALA A 135 30.07 1.71 0.31
N PRO A 136 31.29 2.06 -0.13
CA PRO A 136 31.55 3.33 -0.77
C PRO A 136 30.91 3.38 -2.15
N ASP A 137 30.48 4.58 -2.51
CA ASP A 137 30.05 4.98 -3.84
C ASP A 137 31.25 4.83 -4.81
N ALA A 138 31.11 3.99 -5.83
CA ALA A 138 32.07 3.90 -6.92
C ALA A 138 31.34 4.10 -8.25
N ALA A 139 31.08 5.37 -8.58
CA ALA A 139 30.74 5.78 -9.92
C ALA A 139 31.99 5.80 -10.83
N ALA A 140 31.94 4.99 -11.90
CA ALA A 140 32.67 5.09 -13.20
C ALA A 140 34.18 4.70 -13.18
N ARG A 141 34.76 3.82 -14.03
CA ARG A 141 34.66 3.56 -15.49
C ARG A 141 35.31 2.18 -15.87
N PRO A 142 35.28 1.71 -17.15
CA PRO A 142 35.26 0.28 -17.52
C PRO A 142 36.59 -0.30 -18.02
N ILE A 143 36.88 -1.61 -17.79
CA ILE A 143 37.81 -2.41 -18.62
C ILE A 143 37.34 -3.88 -18.74
N LYS A 144 37.40 -4.37 -19.99
CA LYS A 144 37.17 -5.74 -20.50
C LYS A 144 37.99 -6.83 -19.78
N GLY A 145 37.38 -8.01 -19.60
CA GLY A 145 38.09 -9.28 -19.37
C GLY A 145 37.22 -10.39 -18.78
N ARG A 146 36.77 -11.33 -19.63
CA ARG A 146 36.19 -12.66 -19.26
C ARG A 146 37.23 -13.74 -19.68
N PRO A 147 37.14 -15.04 -19.31
CA PRO A 147 36.05 -15.77 -18.61
C PRO A 147 36.49 -16.84 -17.55
N GLY A 148 35.52 -17.33 -16.76
CA GLY A 148 35.60 -18.56 -15.93
C GLY A 148 35.35 -18.27 -14.44
N LEU A 149 34.55 -19.00 -13.66
CA LEU A 149 33.94 -20.32 -13.84
C LEU A 149 32.84 -20.50 -12.77
N LYS A 150 31.67 -20.98 -13.21
CA LYS A 150 30.61 -21.76 -12.51
C LYS A 150 29.62 -21.09 -11.54
N SER A 151 28.38 -21.10 -12.05
CA SER A 151 27.09 -21.12 -11.37
C SER A 151 26.84 -22.43 -10.62
N SER A 152 26.26 -22.36 -9.42
CA SER A 152 25.29 -23.34 -8.91
C SER A 152 24.60 -22.80 -7.65
N ASN A 153 23.39 -22.22 -7.77
CA ASN A 153 22.14 -22.92 -7.39
C ASN A 153 20.92 -21.96 -7.53
N PRO A 154 19.92 -22.30 -8.37
CA PRO A 154 18.63 -21.62 -8.40
C PRO A 154 17.66 -22.35 -7.47
N GLY A 155 17.02 -21.66 -6.51
CA GLY A 155 15.95 -22.31 -5.74
C GLY A 155 15.58 -21.77 -4.37
N ALA A 156 15.90 -20.52 -4.00
CA ALA A 156 15.24 -19.91 -2.86
C ALA A 156 13.96 -19.20 -3.35
N PRO A 157 12.74 -19.61 -2.93
CA PRO A 157 11.56 -18.80 -3.21
C PRO A 157 11.79 -17.44 -2.56
N ALA A 158 11.37 -16.36 -3.23
CA ALA A 158 11.43 -15.01 -2.69
C ALA A 158 10.77 -15.02 -1.30
N VAL A 159 11.58 -14.99 -0.24
CA VAL A 159 11.10 -14.97 1.14
C VAL A 159 10.44 -13.63 1.33
N VAL A 160 9.11 -13.59 1.23
CA VAL A 160 8.31 -12.43 1.63
C VAL A 160 8.72 -12.11 3.07
N PRO A 161 9.27 -10.90 3.35
CA PRO A 161 9.62 -10.54 4.71
C PRO A 161 8.37 -10.61 5.59
N ASP A 162 8.46 -11.29 6.73
CA ASP A 162 7.32 -11.55 7.62
C ASP A 162 6.61 -10.29 8.14
N GLU A 163 7.22 -9.12 7.94
CA GLU A 163 6.76 -7.79 8.31
C GLU A 163 5.59 -7.28 7.42
N TYR A 164 5.36 -7.88 6.25
CA TYR A 164 4.31 -7.46 5.30
C TYR A 164 3.17 -8.46 5.11
N LEU A 165 3.01 -9.42 6.03
CA LEU A 165 1.89 -10.34 5.95
C LEU A 165 0.60 -9.62 6.33
N PRO A 166 -0.45 -9.68 5.50
CA PRO A 166 -1.73 -9.08 5.83
C PRO A 166 -2.30 -9.73 7.10
N PRO A 167 -3.13 -9.00 7.88
CA PRO A 167 -3.82 -9.56 9.02
C PRO A 167 -4.52 -10.88 8.65
N ASN A 168 -4.38 -11.86 9.53
CA ASN A 168 -4.97 -13.17 9.38
C ASN A 168 -5.39 -13.66 10.77
N LYS A 169 -6.50 -14.38 10.85
CA LYS A 169 -6.97 -15.02 12.07
C LYS A 169 -6.03 -16.11 12.59
N ILE A 170 -5.09 -16.58 11.77
CA ILE A 170 -4.08 -17.57 12.15
C ILE A 170 -2.71 -16.90 12.30
N LEU A 171 -2.09 -17.11 13.46
CA LEU A 171 -0.72 -16.71 13.76
C LEU A 171 0.24 -17.88 13.55
N PHE A 172 1.43 -17.54 13.07
CA PHE A 172 2.58 -18.41 12.96
C PHE A 172 3.60 -18.01 14.03
N VAL A 173 3.83 -18.93 14.96
CA VAL A 173 4.76 -18.75 16.08
C VAL A 173 6.02 -19.56 15.79
N GLN A 174 7.17 -18.91 15.91
CA GLN A 174 8.48 -19.49 15.69
C GLN A 174 9.37 -19.29 16.91
N ASN A 175 10.43 -20.09 17.00
CA ASN A 175 11.42 -20.04 18.06
C ASN A 175 10.86 -20.41 19.44
N LEU A 176 9.87 -21.32 19.46
CA LEU A 176 9.37 -21.91 20.70
C LEU A 176 10.44 -22.84 21.32
N PRO A 177 10.68 -22.80 22.63
CA PRO A 177 11.54 -23.76 23.30
C PRO A 177 11.01 -25.19 23.14
N GLU A 178 11.90 -26.19 23.07
CA GLU A 178 11.49 -27.59 22.89
C GLU A 178 10.66 -28.16 24.05
N ALA A 179 10.72 -27.53 25.22
CA ALA A 179 9.91 -27.90 26.38
C ALA A 179 8.46 -27.40 26.32
N TYR A 180 8.12 -26.51 25.36
CA TYR A 180 6.77 -25.96 25.25
C TYR A 180 5.88 -26.87 24.41
N ASP A 181 4.91 -27.49 25.07
CA ASP A 181 3.85 -28.29 24.47
C ASP A 181 2.62 -27.43 24.10
N ILE A 182 1.57 -28.08 23.59
CA ILE A 182 0.32 -27.44 23.20
C ILE A 182 -0.28 -26.66 24.38
N ASP A 183 -0.23 -27.23 25.60
CA ASP A 183 -0.84 -26.65 26.79
C ASP A 183 -0.09 -25.40 27.27
N ALA A 184 1.25 -25.41 27.20
CA ALA A 184 2.07 -24.25 27.49
C ALA A 184 1.83 -23.10 26.51
N VAL A 185 1.74 -23.39 25.21
CA VAL A 185 1.43 -22.37 24.19
C VAL A 185 -0.01 -21.88 24.34
N THR A 186 -0.95 -22.77 24.62
CA THR A 186 -2.36 -22.42 24.88
C THR A 186 -2.48 -21.45 26.05
N SER A 187 -1.75 -21.68 27.14
CA SER A 187 -1.73 -20.79 28.33
C SER A 187 -1.23 -19.37 28.04
N ILE A 188 -0.43 -19.20 26.98
CA ILE A 188 0.03 -17.89 26.52
C ILE A 188 -1.05 -17.22 25.67
N PHE A 189 -1.61 -17.93 24.68
CA PHE A 189 -2.45 -17.33 23.67
C PHE A 189 -3.95 -17.29 24.02
N SER A 190 -4.42 -18.10 24.97
CA SER A 190 -5.82 -18.11 25.43
C SER A 190 -6.23 -16.87 26.23
N ARG A 191 -5.27 -16.04 26.65
CA ARG A 191 -5.53 -14.77 27.36
C ARG A 191 -6.10 -13.67 26.46
N PHE A 192 -6.04 -13.86 25.15
CA PHE A 192 -6.52 -12.91 24.16
C PHE A 192 -7.90 -13.36 23.65
N ASP A 193 -8.78 -12.40 23.43
CA ASP A 193 -10.17 -12.67 23.05
C ASP A 193 -10.26 -13.41 21.71
N GLY A 194 -11.25 -14.29 21.59
CA GLY A 194 -11.49 -15.09 20.39
C GLY A 194 -10.48 -16.21 20.12
N PHE A 195 -9.71 -16.67 21.11
CA PHE A 195 -8.81 -17.83 20.94
C PHE A 195 -9.60 -19.11 20.59
N ARG A 196 -9.10 -19.89 19.61
CA ARG A 196 -9.71 -21.19 19.22
C ARG A 196 -8.83 -22.38 19.55
N GLU A 197 -7.69 -22.50 18.89
CA GLU A 197 -6.82 -23.67 19.04
C GLU A 197 -5.35 -23.36 18.77
N VAL A 198 -4.48 -24.23 19.29
CA VAL A 198 -3.05 -24.28 18.98
C VAL A 198 -2.75 -25.59 18.25
N ARG A 199 -2.01 -25.50 17.15
CA ARG A 199 -1.53 -26.64 16.37
C ARG A 199 -0.01 -26.61 16.26
N LEU A 200 0.65 -27.56 16.90
CA LEU A 200 2.08 -27.79 16.70
C LEU A 200 2.32 -28.48 15.34
N VAL A 201 3.48 -28.22 14.73
CA VAL A 201 3.83 -28.84 13.44
C VAL A 201 4.52 -30.19 13.69
N PRO A 202 3.92 -31.33 13.28
CA PRO A 202 4.57 -32.63 13.41
C PRO A 202 5.88 -32.66 12.63
N GLY A 203 6.95 -33.16 13.24
CA GLY A 203 8.27 -33.24 12.60
C GLY A 203 9.06 -31.93 12.54
N ARG A 204 8.52 -30.81 13.03
CA ARG A 204 9.24 -29.54 13.12
C ARG A 204 9.04 -28.86 14.46
N ARG A 205 10.01 -29.05 15.36
CA ARG A 205 10.03 -28.47 16.70
C ARG A 205 10.24 -26.95 16.64
N GLY A 206 9.72 -26.25 17.64
CA GLY A 206 9.88 -24.79 17.79
C GLY A 206 8.92 -23.94 16.95
N ILE A 207 7.88 -24.55 16.37
CA ILE A 207 6.91 -23.87 15.51
C ILE A 207 5.48 -24.30 15.88
N ALA A 208 4.58 -23.32 15.94
CA ALA A 208 3.16 -23.53 16.18
C ALA A 208 2.29 -22.62 15.32
N PHE A 209 1.06 -23.05 15.07
CA PHE A 209 -0.01 -22.22 14.56
C PHE A 209 -1.02 -21.96 15.67
N VAL A 210 -1.50 -20.72 15.76
CA VAL A 210 -2.53 -20.32 16.73
C VAL A 210 -3.70 -19.73 15.95
N GLU A 211 -4.88 -20.33 16.05
CA GLU A 211 -6.10 -19.85 15.38
C GLU A 211 -6.96 -19.03 16.35
N TYR A 212 -7.44 -17.90 15.85
CA TYR A 212 -8.47 -17.07 16.47
C TYR A 212 -9.77 -17.10 15.64
N GLU A 213 -10.88 -16.76 16.28
CA GLU A 213 -12.20 -16.64 15.66
C GLU A 213 -12.25 -15.45 14.71
N ASN A 214 -11.62 -14.35 15.10
CA ASN A 214 -11.57 -13.11 14.34
C ASN A 214 -10.12 -12.61 14.18
N GLU A 215 -9.90 -11.75 13.18
CA GLU A 215 -8.59 -11.15 12.94
C GLU A 215 -8.19 -10.20 14.07
N GLN A 216 -9.15 -9.57 14.74
CA GLN A 216 -8.90 -8.59 15.81
C GLN A 216 -8.21 -9.22 17.03
N GLY A 217 -8.62 -10.42 17.42
CA GLY A 217 -7.99 -11.22 18.47
C GLY A 217 -6.56 -11.61 18.09
N ALA A 218 -6.35 -12.04 16.85
CA ALA A 218 -5.03 -12.38 16.32
C ALA A 218 -4.08 -11.16 16.26
N ILE A 219 -4.58 -9.98 15.85
CA ILE A 219 -3.80 -8.72 15.85
C ILE A 219 -3.31 -8.41 17.27
N THR A 220 -4.24 -8.40 18.23
CA THR A 220 -3.94 -8.08 19.62
C THR A 220 -2.95 -9.07 20.21
N ALA A 221 -3.16 -10.37 19.99
CA ALA A 221 -2.27 -11.42 20.46
C ALA A 221 -0.87 -11.28 19.86
N LYS A 222 -0.76 -11.05 18.55
CA LYS A 222 0.53 -10.83 17.88
C LYS A 222 1.27 -9.63 18.46
N GLU A 223 0.63 -8.48 18.61
CA GLU A 223 1.29 -7.26 19.10
C GLU A 223 1.84 -7.42 20.52
N ASN A 224 1.13 -8.18 21.36
CA ASN A 224 1.53 -8.41 22.76
C ASN A 224 2.53 -9.56 22.94
N THR A 225 2.65 -10.47 21.96
CA THR A 225 3.51 -11.66 22.07
C THR A 225 4.68 -11.67 21.09
N ALA A 226 4.70 -10.79 20.09
CA ALA A 226 5.81 -10.64 19.17
C ALA A 226 7.06 -10.19 19.94
N ASN A 227 8.05 -11.08 20.05
CA ASN A 227 9.31 -10.92 20.78
C ASN A 227 9.23 -11.17 22.30
N MET A 228 8.19 -11.87 22.79
CA MET A 228 8.16 -12.30 24.18
C MET A 228 9.32 -13.27 24.47
N VAL A 229 10.04 -13.04 25.56
CA VAL A 229 11.12 -13.91 26.04
C VAL A 229 10.48 -15.05 26.84
N LEU A 230 10.65 -16.30 26.38
CA LEU A 230 10.14 -17.49 27.09
C LEU A 230 11.20 -18.17 27.94
N SER A 231 12.47 -18.06 27.56
CA SER A 231 13.63 -18.54 28.33
C SER A 231 14.83 -17.62 28.10
N ASP A 232 15.88 -17.77 28.91
CA ASP A 232 17.09 -16.92 28.88
C ASP A 232 17.76 -16.78 27.51
N SER A 233 17.46 -17.68 26.56
CA SER A 233 17.97 -17.67 25.19
C SER A 233 16.90 -17.61 24.08
N ASN A 234 15.61 -17.75 24.38
CA ASN A 234 14.58 -17.92 23.36
C ASN A 234 13.53 -16.79 23.40
N THR A 235 13.58 -15.94 22.38
CA THR A 235 12.54 -14.96 22.05
C THR A 235 11.61 -15.53 20.98
N ILE A 236 10.32 -15.60 21.26
CA ILE A 236 9.37 -16.08 20.25
C ILE A 236 9.14 -15.01 19.18
N LYS A 237 9.05 -15.46 17.93
CA LYS A 237 8.68 -14.61 16.80
C LYS A 237 7.26 -14.96 16.37
N VAL A 238 6.38 -13.97 16.39
CA VAL A 238 4.96 -14.15 16.06
C VAL A 238 4.62 -13.34 14.82
N THR A 239 4.12 -14.00 13.78
CA THR A 239 3.78 -13.40 12.48
C THR A 239 2.41 -13.90 12.04
N TYR A 240 1.76 -13.27 11.06
CA TYR A 240 0.54 -13.86 10.48
C TYR A 240 0.89 -15.11 9.66
N GLN A 241 -0.05 -16.04 9.51
CA GLN A 241 0.12 -17.15 8.58
C GLN A 241 0.15 -16.64 7.14
N ARG A 242 1.12 -17.12 6.36
CA ARG A 242 1.20 -16.88 4.92
C ARG A 242 0.04 -17.60 4.22
N GLN A 243 -0.72 -16.87 3.42
CA GLN A 243 -1.74 -17.45 2.54
C GLN A 243 -1.09 -18.16 1.35
#